data_AF-A0A2H9N175-F1
#
_entry.id   AF-A0A2H9N175-F1
#
_cell.length_a   1.000
_cell.length_b   1.000
_cell.length_c   1.000
_cell.angle_alpha   90.00
_cell.angle_beta   90.00
_cell.angle_gamma   90.00
#
_symmetry.space_group_name_H-M   'P 1'
#
loop_
_entity.id
_entity.type
_entity.pdbx_description
1 polymer ?
#
loop_
_entity_poly.entity_id
_entity_poly.type
_entity_poly.pdbx_seq_one_letter_code
_entity_poly.pdbx_strand_id
1 'polypeptide(L)'
;YEVPLREIIVGFYDNLKGQTQGFASMNYEFLDSNPPTTQQGLGYRPADLVKLEILIAGGREEAFSKIAPRTKAYQEGKRMVEKLKKILPSQLFSVPLQAVVSGKIIARETIKAKRRDVIAPLYGGDYTRKRKLLEKQKRGKKELKEKGRIRIPPKVFLEMFQG
;
A
#
# COMPACT_ATOMS: atom_id res chain seq x y z
N TYR A 1 9.07 14.77 -27.53
CA TYR A 1 8.15 13.85 -26.85
C TYR A 1 7.45 14.61 -25.74
N GLU A 2 6.16 14.34 -25.54
CA GLU A 2 5.40 14.91 -24.44
C GLU A 2 5.17 13.80 -23.41
N VAL A 3 5.66 14.01 -22.18
CA VAL A 3 5.59 13.01 -21.11
C VAL A 3 5.22 13.74 -19.82
N PRO A 4 4.35 13.17 -18.96
CA PRO A 4 4.06 13.78 -17.67
C PRO A 4 5.35 13.95 -16.85
N LEU A 5 5.58 15.15 -16.30
CA LEU A 5 6.79 15.46 -15.53
C LEU A 5 7.05 14.45 -14.40
N ARG A 6 5.99 13.96 -13.77
CA ARG A 6 6.06 12.90 -12.75
C ARG A 6 6.75 11.63 -13.26
N GLU A 7 6.48 11.20 -14.49
CA GLU A 7 7.12 10.00 -15.04
C GLU A 7 8.59 10.23 -15.35
N ILE A 8 8.96 11.45 -15.72
CA ILE A 8 10.37 11.85 -15.88
C ILE A 8 11.12 11.74 -14.55
N ILE A 9 10.52 12.26 -13.47
CA ILE A 9 11.11 12.23 -12.12
C ILE A 9 11.20 10.79 -11.58
N VAL A 10 10.21 9.94 -11.90
CA VAL A 10 10.12 8.58 -11.37
C VAL A 10 10.75 7.58 -12.35
N GLY A 11 12.08 7.40 -12.23
CA GLY A 11 12.82 6.27 -12.83
C GLY A 11 13.07 6.35 -14.34
N PHE A 12 12.59 7.38 -15.04
CA PHE A 12 12.89 7.54 -16.47
C PHE A 12 14.37 7.81 -16.72
N TYR A 13 15.01 8.67 -15.92
CA TYR A 13 16.43 8.98 -16.08
C TYR A 13 17.32 7.74 -15.90
N ASP A 14 17.07 6.94 -14.87
CA ASP A 14 17.81 5.71 -14.61
C ASP A 14 17.60 4.68 -15.72
N ASN A 15 16.35 4.51 -16.17
CA ASN A 15 16.02 3.62 -17.29
C ASN A 15 16.69 4.06 -18.60
N LEU A 16 16.68 5.36 -18.90
CA LEU A 16 17.33 5.93 -20.09
C LEU A 16 18.82 5.62 -20.08
N LYS A 17 19.51 5.96 -18.98
CA LYS A 17 20.94 5.70 -18.84
C LYS A 17 21.27 4.21 -18.89
N GLY A 18 20.44 3.36 -18.29
CA GLY A 18 20.60 1.91 -18.33
C GLY A 18 20.46 1.32 -19.74
N GLN A 19 19.42 1.70 -20.47
CA GLN A 19 19.15 1.17 -21.83
C GLN A 19 20.15 1.68 -22.86
N THR A 20 20.62 2.92 -22.72
CA THR A 20 21.55 3.51 -23.69
C THR A 20 23.00 3.39 -23.25
N GLN A 21 23.33 2.60 -22.22
CA GLN A 21 24.68 2.48 -21.66
C GLN A 21 25.34 3.85 -21.37
N GLY A 22 24.54 4.83 -20.95
CA GLY A 22 25.00 6.18 -20.65
C GLY A 22 25.08 7.16 -21.82
N PHE A 23 24.94 6.70 -23.07
CA PHE A 23 25.12 7.53 -24.27
C PHE A 23 24.01 8.57 -24.49
N ALA A 24 22.76 8.31 -24.07
CA ALA A 24 21.70 9.28 -24.23
C ALA A 24 21.72 10.36 -23.15
N SER A 25 21.44 11.60 -23.55
CA SER A 25 21.13 12.72 -22.69
C SER A 25 19.68 13.14 -22.92
N MET A 26 19.06 13.75 -21.90
CA MET A 26 17.73 14.34 -22.01
C MET A 26 17.74 15.74 -21.42
N ASN A 27 16.95 16.63 -22.02
CA ASN A 27 16.58 17.90 -21.43
C ASN A 27 15.05 17.99 -21.43
N TYR A 28 14.45 18.64 -20.44
CA TYR A 28 13.02 18.87 -20.39
C TYR A 28 12.74 20.36 -20.18
N GLU A 29 11.67 20.85 -20.78
CA GLU A 29 11.20 22.22 -20.61
C GLU A 29 9.79 22.18 -20.03
N PHE A 30 9.60 22.81 -18.88
CA PHE A 30 8.29 22.98 -18.25
C PHE A 30 7.84 24.42 -18.48
N LEU A 31 6.85 24.62 -19.35
CA LEU A 31 6.35 25.95 -19.66
C LEU A 31 5.22 26.29 -18.69
N ASP A 32 5.52 27.15 -17.72
CA ASP A 32 4.56 27.60 -16.71
C ASP A 32 3.49 28.49 -17.37
N SER A 33 2.25 28.32 -16.93
CA SER A 33 1.09 29.00 -17.52
C SER A 33 1.01 30.44 -17.04
N ASN A 34 1.65 31.39 -17.74
CA ASN A 34 1.28 32.82 -17.90
C ASN A 34 2.37 33.63 -18.65
N PRO A 35 2.01 34.57 -19.57
CA PRO A 35 1.23 34.40 -20.81
C PRO A 35 2.12 34.01 -22.02
N PRO A 36 1.53 33.53 -23.14
CA PRO A 36 2.27 32.99 -24.27
C PRO A 36 2.61 34.08 -25.29
N THR A 37 3.86 34.50 -25.39
CA THR A 37 4.33 35.20 -26.60
C THR A 37 4.70 34.22 -27.72
N THR A 38 4.83 32.92 -27.40
CA THR A 38 5.19 31.90 -28.37
C THR A 38 4.23 30.72 -28.26
N GLN A 39 3.59 30.38 -29.37
CA GLN A 39 2.63 29.29 -29.50
C GLN A 39 3.27 27.94 -29.09
N GLN A 40 2.50 27.13 -28.35
CA GLN A 40 2.75 25.73 -27.96
C GLN A 40 3.59 25.52 -26.68
N GLY A 41 2.96 25.71 -25.52
CA GLY A 41 3.56 25.40 -24.21
C GLY A 41 3.16 24.03 -23.63
N LEU A 42 4.14 23.28 -23.12
CA LEU A 42 4.03 22.02 -22.35
C LEU A 42 3.65 22.29 -20.88
N GLY A 43 2.56 23.02 -20.64
CA GLY A 43 2.11 23.40 -19.29
C GLY A 43 1.24 22.35 -18.59
N TYR A 44 0.50 22.77 -17.56
CA TYR A 44 -0.47 21.91 -16.87
C TYR A 44 -1.53 21.38 -17.85
N ARG A 45 -1.79 20.08 -17.79
CA ARG A 45 -2.79 19.40 -18.63
C ARG A 45 -3.74 18.55 -17.78
N PRO A 46 -5.01 18.42 -18.20
CA PRO A 46 -5.94 17.51 -17.54
C PRO A 46 -5.45 16.06 -17.70
N ALA A 47 -5.53 15.28 -16.62
CA ALA A 47 -5.19 13.87 -16.60
C ALA A 47 -6.18 13.09 -15.74
N ASP A 48 -6.46 11.83 -16.10
CA ASP A 48 -7.31 10.93 -15.30
C ASP A 48 -6.53 10.37 -14.11
N LEU A 49 -6.57 11.13 -13.02
CA LEU A 49 -5.91 10.85 -11.76
C LEU A 49 -6.92 10.42 -10.71
N VAL A 50 -6.50 9.49 -9.86
CA VAL A 50 -7.28 9.01 -8.72
C VAL A 50 -6.48 9.10 -7.44
N LYS A 51 -7.19 9.36 -6.34
CA LYS A 51 -6.60 9.28 -4.99
C LYS A 51 -6.62 7.83 -4.53
N LEU A 52 -5.42 7.26 -4.41
CA LEU A 52 -5.18 5.95 -3.84
C LEU A 52 -5.01 6.10 -2.33
N GLU A 53 -5.84 5.40 -1.56
CA GLU A 53 -5.88 5.44 -0.10
C GLU A 53 -5.59 4.06 0.46
N ILE A 54 -4.86 3.99 1.58
CA ILE A 54 -4.59 2.72 2.26
C ILE A 54 -5.36 2.68 3.57
N LEU A 55 -6.10 1.60 3.78
CA LEU A 55 -6.75 1.29 5.05
C LEU A 55 -6.01 0.14 5.74
N ILE A 56 -5.75 0.32 7.03
CA ILE A 56 -5.13 -0.67 7.91
C ILE A 56 -6.11 -0.93 9.06
N ALA A 57 -6.60 -2.17 9.15
CA ALA A 57 -7.66 -2.54 10.10
C ALA A 57 -8.93 -1.66 10.00
N GLY A 58 -9.22 -1.13 8.80
CA GLY A 58 -10.36 -0.24 8.56
C GLY A 58 -10.10 1.23 8.90
N GLY A 59 -8.99 1.56 9.56
CA GLY A 59 -8.52 2.93 9.75
C GLY A 59 -7.74 3.40 8.53
N ARG A 60 -8.01 4.62 8.07
CA ARG A 60 -7.29 5.25 6.97
C ARG A 60 -5.93 5.76 7.46
N GLU A 61 -4.88 5.42 6.73
CA GLU A 61 -3.54 5.93 6.98
C GLU A 61 -3.16 6.93 5.87
N GLU A 62 -3.16 8.21 6.21
CA GLU A 62 -2.92 9.29 5.24
C GLU A 62 -1.48 9.30 4.72
N ALA A 63 -0.52 8.90 5.55
CA ALA A 63 0.89 8.86 5.17
C ALA A 63 1.19 7.92 3.99
N PHE A 64 0.32 6.94 3.70
CA PHE A 64 0.46 6.04 2.55
C PHE A 64 -0.45 6.41 1.37
N SER A 65 -1.26 7.45 1.51
CA SER A 65 -2.14 7.89 0.43
C SER A 65 -1.34 8.62 -0.66
N LYS A 66 -1.65 8.36 -1.93
CA LYS A 66 -1.01 9.04 -3.07
C LYS A 66 -1.97 9.26 -4.22
N ILE A 67 -1.70 10.27 -5.04
CA ILE A 67 -2.38 10.44 -6.32
C ILE A 67 -1.69 9.51 -7.32
N ALA A 68 -2.44 8.81 -8.17
CA ALA A 68 -1.90 7.95 -9.23
C ALA A 68 -2.78 8.00 -10.47
N PRO A 69 -2.25 7.75 -11.68
CA PRO A 69 -3.08 7.54 -12.87
C PRO A 69 -4.07 6.39 -12.65
N ARG A 70 -5.32 6.54 -13.12
CA ARG A 70 -6.37 5.52 -12.91
C ARG A 70 -5.95 4.13 -13.38
N THR A 71 -5.27 4.04 -14.52
CA THR A 71 -4.79 2.79 -15.11
C THR A 71 -3.75 2.08 -14.24
N LYS A 72 -2.90 2.84 -13.53
CA LYS A 72 -1.83 2.32 -12.66
C LYS A 72 -2.28 2.07 -11.21
N ALA A 73 -3.42 2.63 -10.80
CA ALA A 73 -3.89 2.60 -9.42
C ALA A 73 -4.01 1.18 -8.82
N TYR A 74 -4.50 0.20 -9.61
CA TYR A 74 -4.60 -1.19 -9.16
C TYR A 74 -3.23 -1.81 -8.85
N GLN A 75 -2.29 -1.69 -9.79
CA GLN A 75 -0.95 -2.27 -9.66
C GLN A 75 -0.18 -1.62 -8.50
N GLU A 76 -0.25 -0.29 -8.40
CA GLU A 76 0.37 0.46 -7.32
C GLU A 76 -0.24 0.12 -5.95
N GLY A 77 -1.57 0.03 -5.87
CA GLY A 77 -2.28 -0.36 -4.65
C GLY A 77 -1.92 -1.78 -4.21
N LYS A 78 -1.90 -2.73 -5.14
CA LYS A 78 -1.50 -4.12 -4.89
C LYS A 78 -0.07 -4.22 -4.37
N ARG A 79 0.89 -3.58 -5.06
CA ARG A 79 2.31 -3.54 -4.64
C ARG A 79 2.45 -2.97 -3.24
N MET A 80 1.70 -1.92 -2.91
CA MET A 80 1.74 -1.28 -1.60
C MET A 80 1.22 -2.18 -0.48
N VAL A 81 0.05 -2.81 -0.65
CA VAL A 81 -0.50 -3.71 0.37
C VAL A 81 0.32 -4.99 0.55
N GLU A 82 0.96 -5.49 -0.52
CA GLU A 82 1.90 -6.62 -0.45
C GLU A 82 3.20 -6.26 0.29
N LYS A 83 3.77 -5.07 0.03
CA LYS A 83 4.96 -4.57 0.74
C LYS A 83 4.64 -4.39 2.23
N LEU A 84 3.52 -3.75 2.55
CA LEU A 84 3.05 -3.59 3.94
C LEU A 84 2.85 -4.92 4.67
N LYS A 85 2.29 -5.94 4.00
CA LYS A 85 2.10 -7.27 4.59
C LYS A 85 3.42 -7.92 5.02
N LYS A 86 4.52 -7.68 4.28
CA LYS A 86 5.85 -8.24 4.58
C LYS A 86 6.52 -7.51 5.74
N ILE A 87 6.35 -6.19 5.82
CA ILE A 87 7.04 -5.34 6.79
C ILE A 87 6.30 -5.28 8.13
N LEU A 88 4.97 -5.24 8.11
CA LEU A 88 4.18 -5.10 9.33
C LEU A 88 4.23 -6.37 10.18
N PRO A 89 4.50 -6.25 11.50
CA PRO A 89 4.52 -7.38 12.39
C PRO A 89 3.12 -7.98 12.57
N SER A 90 3.04 -9.31 12.62
CA SER A 90 1.78 -10.01 12.85
C SER A 90 1.24 -9.79 14.27
N GLN A 91 -0.08 -9.60 14.34
CA GLN A 91 -0.83 -9.34 15.57
C GLN A 91 -1.57 -10.60 16.05
N LEU A 92 -2.13 -10.58 17.26
CA LEU A 92 -2.96 -11.68 17.79
C LEU A 92 -4.31 -11.83 17.05
N PHE A 93 -4.70 -10.81 16.28
CA PHE A 93 -5.88 -10.80 15.43
C PHE A 93 -5.48 -10.59 13.96
N SER A 94 -6.41 -10.87 13.05
CA SER A 94 -6.18 -10.70 11.62
C SER A 94 -6.24 -9.23 11.25
N VAL A 95 -5.20 -8.72 10.59
CA VAL A 95 -5.15 -7.32 10.16
C VAL A 95 -5.45 -7.25 8.66
N PRO A 96 -6.60 -6.70 8.26
CA PRO A 96 -6.85 -6.44 6.84
C PRO A 96 -6.09 -5.18 6.39
N LEU A 97 -5.42 -5.30 5.25
CA LEU A 97 -4.78 -4.21 4.52
C LEU A 97 -5.55 -4.01 3.22
N GLN A 98 -5.94 -2.78 2.91
CA GLN A 98 -6.80 -2.49 1.77
C GLN A 98 -6.29 -1.27 1.03
N ALA A 99 -6.26 -1.35 -0.29
CA ALA A 99 -6.10 -0.21 -1.16
C ALA A 99 -7.49 0.20 -1.68
N VAL A 100 -7.80 1.49 -1.57
CA VAL A 100 -9.10 2.07 -1.86
C VAL A 100 -8.94 3.21 -2.84
N VAL A 101 -9.84 3.28 -3.81
CA VAL A 101 -9.97 4.40 -4.74
C VAL A 101 -11.43 4.83 -4.72
N SER A 102 -11.69 6.11 -4.41
CA SER A 102 -13.05 6.66 -4.37
C SER A 102 -14.02 5.82 -3.52
N GLY A 103 -13.56 5.32 -2.36
CA GLY A 103 -14.35 4.46 -1.46
C GLY A 103 -14.47 2.98 -1.88
N LYS A 104 -14.06 2.62 -3.10
CA LYS A 104 -14.05 1.23 -3.57
C LYS A 104 -12.71 0.55 -3.27
N ILE A 105 -12.76 -0.62 -2.63
CA ILE A 105 -11.58 -1.45 -2.40
C ILE A 105 -11.14 -2.07 -3.73
N ILE A 106 -9.94 -1.74 -4.18
CA ILE A 106 -9.36 -2.23 -5.44
C ILE A 106 -8.40 -3.40 -5.22
N ALA A 107 -7.70 -3.43 -4.08
CA ALA A 107 -6.81 -4.53 -3.70
C ALA A 107 -6.91 -4.77 -2.19
N ARG A 108 -6.73 -6.03 -1.77
CA ARG A 108 -6.81 -6.42 -0.36
C ARG A 108 -5.83 -7.52 -0.05
N GLU A 109 -5.11 -7.33 1.05
CA GLU A 109 -4.27 -8.34 1.68
C GLU A 109 -4.67 -8.52 3.14
N THR A 110 -4.25 -9.62 3.76
CA THR A 110 -4.53 -9.86 5.18
C THR A 110 -3.31 -10.46 5.87
N ILE A 111 -2.85 -9.79 6.93
CA ILE A 111 -1.81 -10.32 7.81
C ILE A 111 -2.47 -11.35 8.72
N LYS A 112 -1.95 -12.58 8.69
CA LYS A 112 -2.47 -13.68 9.50
C LYS A 112 -2.27 -13.39 10.98
N ALA A 113 -3.29 -13.73 11.77
CA ALA A 113 -3.22 -13.64 13.21
C ALA A 113 -2.23 -14.68 13.77
N LYS A 114 -1.35 -14.27 14.67
CA LYS A 114 -0.58 -15.20 15.51
C LYS A 114 -1.57 -16.10 16.26
N ARG A 115 -1.27 -17.39 16.32
CA ARG A 115 -2.10 -18.38 17.00
C ARG A 115 -1.22 -19.24 17.88
N ARG A 116 -1.52 -19.25 19.17
CA ARG A 116 -1.00 -20.28 20.08
C ARG A 116 -1.83 -21.54 19.90
N ASP A 117 -1.16 -22.69 19.88
CA ASP A 117 -1.85 -23.97 19.98
C ASP A 117 -2.39 -24.14 21.40
N VAL A 118 -3.70 -23.94 21.55
CA VAL A 118 -4.40 -24.06 22.84
C VAL A 118 -4.75 -25.52 23.16
N ILE A 119 -4.59 -26.43 22.21
CA ILE A 119 -4.96 -27.84 22.33
C ILE A 119 -3.76 -28.69 22.77
N ALA A 120 -2.53 -28.18 22.59
CA ALA A 120 -1.30 -28.86 22.99
C ALA A 120 -1.29 -29.51 24.39
N PRO A 121 -1.83 -28.90 25.47
CA PRO A 121 -1.87 -29.54 26.79
C PRO A 121 -2.99 -30.58 26.95
N LEU A 122 -3.82 -30.83 25.94
CA LEU A 122 -4.87 -31.85 26.00
C LEU A 122 -4.29 -33.21 25.57
N TYR A 123 -4.18 -34.13 26.52
CA TYR A 123 -3.61 -35.47 26.31
C TYR A 123 -4.63 -36.52 25.82
N GLY A 124 -5.84 -36.12 25.41
CA GLY A 124 -6.94 -37.06 25.11
C GLY A 124 -7.97 -36.56 24.11
N GLY A 125 -8.90 -37.45 23.75
CA GLY A 125 -9.91 -37.26 22.69
C GLY A 125 -11.17 -36.49 23.09
N ASP A 126 -11.20 -35.80 24.24
CA ASP A 126 -12.38 -35.04 24.67
C ASP A 126 -12.65 -33.83 23.75
N TYR A 127 -13.51 -34.07 22.76
CA TYR A 127 -13.94 -33.10 21.78
C TYR A 127 -14.58 -31.87 22.44
N THR A 128 -15.27 -32.03 23.56
CA THR A 128 -15.96 -30.94 24.24
C THR A 128 -14.97 -29.94 24.85
N ARG A 129 -13.90 -30.41 25.48
CA ARG A 129 -12.80 -29.57 26.00
C ARG A 129 -12.07 -28.85 24.89
N LYS A 130 -11.71 -29.56 23.81
CA LYS A 130 -11.08 -28.98 22.62
C LYS A 130 -11.92 -27.83 22.05
N ARG A 131 -13.23 -28.04 21.88
CA ARG A 131 -14.15 -27.02 21.38
C ARG A 131 -14.24 -25.80 22.30
N LYS A 132 -14.33 -26.01 23.62
CA LYS A 132 -14.37 -24.91 24.61
C LYS A 132 -13.14 -23.99 24.51
N LEU A 133 -11.94 -24.55 24.40
CA LEU A 133 -10.70 -23.77 24.27
C LEU A 133 -10.63 -23.00 22.94
N LEU A 134 -11.06 -23.62 21.84
CA LEU A 134 -11.12 -22.98 20.53
C LEU A 134 -12.10 -21.81 20.49
N GLU A 135 -13.30 -21.98 21.06
CA GLU A 135 -14.30 -20.92 21.14
C GLU A 135 -13.83 -19.75 22.03
N LYS A 136 -13.16 -20.04 23.15
CA LYS A 136 -12.54 -19.01 23.99
C LYS A 136 -11.47 -18.22 23.21
N GLN A 137 -10.61 -18.90 22.46
CA GLN A 137 -9.60 -18.25 21.61
C GLN A 137 -10.26 -17.39 20.52
N LYS A 138 -11.30 -17.90 19.86
CA LYS A 138 -12.03 -17.20 18.79
C LYS A 138 -12.68 -15.93 19.31
N ARG A 139 -13.38 -16.00 20.45
CA ARG A 139 -13.99 -14.83 21.09
C ARG A 139 -12.96 -13.77 21.47
N GLY A 140 -11.86 -14.17 22.11
CA GLY A 140 -10.78 -13.25 22.47
C GLY A 140 -10.18 -12.55 21.23
N LYS A 141 -9.98 -13.28 20.12
CA LYS A 141 -9.51 -12.68 18.86
C LYS A 141 -10.52 -11.70 18.25
N LYS A 142 -11.82 -11.96 18.38
CA LYS A 142 -12.88 -11.06 17.91
C LYS A 142 -12.86 -9.74 18.70
N GLU A 143 -12.81 -9.83 20.02
CA GLU A 143 -12.74 -8.66 20.90
C GLU A 143 -11.46 -7.83 20.64
N LEU A 144 -10.32 -8.50 20.43
CA LEU A 144 -9.07 -7.83 20.06
C LEU A 144 -9.14 -7.12 18.70
N LYS A 145 -9.88 -7.67 17.74
CA LYS A 145 -10.05 -7.05 16.42
C LYS A 145 -10.90 -5.78 16.48
N GLU A 146 -11.95 -5.78 17.30
CA GLU A 146 -12.86 -4.63 17.45
C GLU A 146 -12.18 -3.47 18.19
N LYS A 147 -11.38 -3.76 19.22
CA LYS A 147 -10.68 -2.74 20.03
C LYS A 147 -9.28 -2.41 19.51
N GLY A 148 -8.74 -3.22 18.61
CA GLY A 148 -7.33 -3.19 18.23
C GLY A 148 -6.97 -1.97 17.38
N ARG A 149 -6.35 -0.96 18.00
CA ARG A 149 -5.60 0.06 17.27
C ARG A 149 -4.21 -0.47 16.95
N ILE A 150 -3.79 -0.29 15.69
CA ILE A 150 -2.46 -0.73 15.24
C ILE A 150 -1.56 0.49 15.26
N ARG A 151 -0.52 0.44 16.11
CA ARG A 151 0.56 1.42 16.07
C ARG A 151 1.57 0.99 15.01
N ILE A 152 1.81 1.84 14.02
CA ILE A 152 2.78 1.58 12.96
C ILE A 152 4.17 2.04 13.46
N PRO A 153 5.17 1.15 13.54
CA PRO A 153 6.52 1.54 13.94
C PRO A 153 7.15 2.51 12.92
N PRO A 154 7.96 3.49 13.35
CA PRO A 154 8.65 4.41 12.44
C PRO A 154 9.48 3.72 11.35
N LYS A 155 10.11 2.59 11.70
CA LYS A 155 10.91 1.78 10.78
C LYS A 155 10.11 1.32 9.55
N VAL A 156 8.83 1.05 9.71
CA VAL A 156 7.96 0.61 8.62
C VAL A 156 7.82 1.70 7.56
N PHE A 157 7.74 2.97 7.97
CA PHE A 157 7.69 4.08 7.03
C PHE A 157 9.00 4.20 6.24
N LEU A 158 10.15 4.08 6.91
CA LEU A 158 11.46 4.09 6.25
C LEU A 158 11.57 2.96 5.21
N GLU A 159 11.23 1.72 5.58
CA GLU A 159 11.27 0.58 4.67
C GLU A 159 10.25 0.69 3.51
N MET A 160 9.13 1.41 3.70
CA MET A 160 8.14 1.62 2.65
C MET A 160 8.63 2.60 1.58
N PHE A 161 9.32 3.67 1.97
CA PHE A 161 9.81 4.71 1.06
C PHE A 161 11.25 4.52 0.58
N GLN A 162 12.03 3.68 1.25
CA GLN A 162 13.31 3.20 0.74
C GLN A 162 13.06 2.02 -0.20
N GLY A 163 13.50 2.14 -1.46
CA GLY A 163 13.42 1.11 -2.49
C GLY A 163 12.38 1.37 -3.58
#